data_AF-A0A8S8YP85-F1
#
_entry.id   AF-A0A8S8YP85-F1
#
_cell.length_a   1.000
_cell.length_b   1.000
_cell.length_c   1.000
_cell.angle_alpha   90.00
_cell.angle_beta   90.00
_cell.angle_gamma   90.00
#
_symmetry.space_group_name_H-M   'P 1'
#
loop_
_entity.id
_entity.type
_entity.pdbx_description
1 polymer ?
#
loop_
_entity_poly.entity_id
_entity_poly.type
_entity_poly.pdbx_seq_one_letter_code
_entity_poly.pdbx_strand_id
1 'polypeptide(L)' 'MKTMRVIVFALLSSIPGTLLAVLIYWLIGEPEVWDQTQYLTCYGPIFGFIALGAWYGIKVNRDEELEA' A
#
# COMPACT_ATOMS: atom_id res chain seq x y z
N MET A 1 15.37 7.65 14.05
CA MET A 1 14.80 8.25 12.81
C MET A 1 14.53 7.21 11.70
N LYS A 2 15.34 6.15 11.55
CA LYS A 2 15.17 5.10 10.51
C LYS A 2 13.78 4.43 10.48
N THR A 3 13.21 4.11 11.64
CA THR A 3 11.85 3.53 11.73
C THR A 3 10.77 4.49 11.27
N MET A 4 10.89 5.78 11.62
CA MET A 4 9.94 6.82 11.19
C MET A 4 9.93 6.94 9.66
N ARG A 5 11.09 6.82 9.00
CA ARG A 5 11.16 6.83 7.54
C ARG A 5 10.41 5.66 6.90
N VAL A 6 10.52 4.45 7.45
CA VAL A 6 9.76 3.28 6.97
C VAL A 6 8.26 3.53 7.11
N ILE A 7 7.82 4.05 8.26
CA ILE A 7 6.41 4.38 8.51
C ILE A 7 5.91 5.42 7.50
N VAL A 8 6.68 6.48 7.26
CA VAL A 8 6.31 7.53 6.29
C VAL A 8 6.18 6.96 4.88
N PHE A 9 7.16 6.16 4.41
CA PHE A 9 7.06 5.56 3.08
C PHE A 9 5.89 4.58 2.96
N ALA A 10 5.60 3.79 3.99
CA ALA A 10 4.46 2.89 4.01
C ALA A 10 3.14 3.67 3.92
N LEU A 11 2.97 4.70 4.75
CA LEU A 11 1.75 5.52 4.78
C LEU A 11 1.53 6.29 3.48
N LEU A 12 2.57 6.95 2.95
CA LEU A 12 2.45 7.70 1.70
C LEU A 12 2.18 6.77 0.51
N SER A 13 2.72 5.55 0.52
CA SER A 13 2.45 4.57 -0.52
C SER A 13 1.00 4.07 -0.49
N SER A 14 0.26 4.21 0.61
CA SER A 14 -1.17 3.87 0.61
C SER A 14 -1.99 4.72 -0.37
N ILE A 15 -1.55 5.94 -0.70
CA ILE A 15 -2.28 6.90 -1.55
C ILE A 15 -2.63 6.30 -2.92
N PRO A 16 -1.68 5.83 -3.75
CA PRO A 16 -2.01 5.18 -5.02
C PRO A 16 -2.88 3.92 -4.85
N GLY A 17 -2.70 3.15 -3.76
CA GLY A 17 -3.53 1.99 -3.46
C GLY A 17 -4.99 2.37 -3.17
N THR A 18 -5.22 3.46 -2.44
CA THR A 18 -6.55 4.00 -2.16
C THR A 18 -7.23 4.50 -3.43
N LEU A 19 -6.49 5.19 -4.31
CA LEU A 19 -7.03 5.63 -5.61
C LEU A 19 -7.45 4.44 -6.46
N LEU A 20 -6.64 3.37 -6.47
CA LEU A 20 -6.98 2.15 -7.20
C LEU A 20 -8.18 1.43 -6.58
N ALA A 21 -8.29 1.40 -5.26
CA ALA A 21 -9.46 0.84 -4.57
C ALA A 21 -10.76 1.56 -4.96
N VAL A 22 -10.73 2.90 -5.05
CA VAL A 22 -11.89 3.69 -5.52
C VAL A 22 -12.24 3.36 -6.97
N LEU A 23 -11.24 3.22 -7.84
CA LEU A 23 -11.46 2.83 -9.24
C LEU A 23 -12.07 1.42 -9.34
N ILE A 24 -11.55 0.47 -8.58
CA ILE A 24 -12.05 -0.91 -8.57
C ILE A 24 -13.48 -0.97 -8.02
N TYR A 25 -13.77 -0.23 -6.94
CA TYR A 25 -15.13 -0.09 -6.43
C TYR A 25 -16.07 0.44 -7.51
N TRP A 26 -15.65 1.48 -8.25
CA TRP A 26 -16.44 2.01 -9.36
C TRP A 26 -16.70 1.00 -10.49
N LEU A 27 -15.76 0.08 -10.73
CA LEU A 27 -15.91 -1.00 -11.73
C LEU A 27 -16.77 -2.17 -11.23
N ILE A 28 -16.65 -2.54 -9.96
CA ILE A 28 -17.44 -3.63 -9.34
C ILE A 28 -18.89 -3.20 -9.11
N GLY A 29 -19.10 -1.91 -8.81
CA GLY A 29 -20.39 -1.34 -8.41
C GLY A 29 -20.65 -1.50 -6.91
N GLU A 30 -21.94 -1.42 -6.54
CA GLU A 30 -22.40 -1.52 -5.16
C GLU A 30 -23.16 -2.84 -4.94
N PRO A 31 -22.47 -3.99 -4.81
CA PRO A 31 -23.13 -5.25 -4.55
C PRO A 31 -23.70 -5.26 -3.13
N GLU A 32 -24.89 -5.85 -2.98
CA GLU A 32 -25.61 -5.95 -1.71
C GLU A 32 -24.85 -6.79 -0.67
N VAL A 33 -24.12 -7.81 -1.16
CA VAL A 33 -23.21 -8.63 -0.38
C VAL A 33 -21.91 -8.79 -1.17
N TRP A 34 -20.81 -8.46 -0.52
CA TRP A 34 -19.47 -8.62 -1.08
C TRP A 34 -18.96 -10.04 -0.87
N ASP A 35 -18.46 -10.66 -1.95
CA ASP A 35 -17.71 -11.90 -1.84
C ASP A 35 -16.23 -11.64 -1.46
N GLN A 36 -15.54 -12.70 -1.04
CA GLN A 36 -14.15 -12.62 -0.58
C GLN A 36 -13.19 -12.12 -1.68
N THR A 37 -13.43 -12.48 -2.94
CA THR A 37 -12.61 -12.04 -4.07
C THR A 37 -12.80 -10.55 -4.32
N GLN A 38 -14.03 -10.04 -4.27
CA GLN A 38 -14.32 -8.62 -4.39
C GLN A 38 -13.62 -7.80 -3.30
N TYR A 39 -13.67 -8.27 -2.04
CA TYR A 39 -12.93 -7.64 -0.94
C TYR A 39 -11.42 -7.59 -1.22
N LEU A 40 -10.84 -8.73 -1.61
CA LEU A 40 -9.41 -8.80 -1.87
C LEU A 40 -8.99 -7.93 -3.06
N THR A 41 -9.77 -7.92 -4.14
CA THR A 41 -9.49 -7.11 -5.32
C THR A 41 -9.62 -5.62 -5.03
N CYS A 42 -10.63 -5.19 -4.26
CA CYS A 42 -10.84 -3.78 -3.95
C CYS A 42 -9.83 -3.25 -2.92
N TYR A 43 -9.59 -3.97 -1.82
CA TYR A 43 -8.76 -3.47 -0.72
C TYR A 43 -7.31 -3.95 -0.77
N GLY A 44 -7.04 -5.06 -1.46
CA GLY A 44 -5.70 -5.63 -1.62
C GLY A 44 -4.66 -4.62 -2.12
N PRO A 45 -4.97 -3.77 -3.12
CA PRO A 45 -4.05 -2.72 -3.57
C PRO A 45 -3.55 -1.80 -2.45
N ILE A 46 -4.41 -1.37 -1.53
CA ILE A 46 -4.02 -0.48 -0.42
C ILE A 46 -2.90 -1.13 0.38
N PHE A 47 -3.10 -2.37 0.80
CA PHE A 47 -2.12 -3.11 1.59
C PHE A 47 -0.88 -3.48 0.77
N GLY A 48 -1.04 -3.79 -0.51
CA GLY A 48 0.06 -4.05 -1.43
C GLY A 48 1.01 -2.86 -1.55
N PHE A 49 0.47 -1.66 -1.77
CA PHE A 49 1.31 -0.46 -1.85
C PHE A 49 1.90 -0.07 -0.49
N ILE A 50 1.18 -0.25 0.63
CA ILE A 50 1.75 -0.05 1.98
C ILE A 50 2.97 -0.97 2.19
N ALA A 51 2.84 -2.25 1.84
CA ALA A 51 3.93 -3.21 1.96
C ALA A 51 5.13 -2.84 1.07
N LEU A 52 4.88 -2.40 -0.16
CA LEU A 52 5.92 -1.90 -1.06
C LEU A 52 6.63 -0.66 -0.51
N GLY A 53 5.89 0.30 0.05
CA GLY A 53 6.44 1.48 0.70
C GLY A 53 7.31 1.15 1.92
N ALA A 54 6.84 0.23 2.76
CA ALA A 54 7.62 -0.26 3.91
C ALA A 54 8.91 -0.95 3.46
N TRP A 55 8.83 -1.84 2.47
CA TRP A 55 9.99 -2.52 1.89
C TRP A 55 11.00 -1.52 1.32
N TYR A 56 10.53 -0.51 0.57
CA TYR A 56 11.39 0.54 0.04
C TYR A 56 12.07 1.33 1.16
N GLY A 57 11.34 1.71 2.22
CA GLY A 57 11.93 2.39 3.36
C GLY A 57 13.03 1.60 4.06
N ILE A 58 12.86 0.27 4.19
CA ILE A 58 13.90 -0.63 4.72
C ILE A 58 15.10 -0.68 3.78
N LYS A 59 14.86 -0.79 2.47
CA LYS A 59 15.92 -0.79 1.46
C LYS A 59 16.77 0.48 1.55
N VAL A 60 16.15 1.66 1.57
CA VAL A 60 16.87 2.95 1.68
C VAL A 60 17.65 3.05 2.99
N ASN A 61 17.08 2.58 4.12
CA ASN A 61 17.82 2.51 5.39
C ASN A 61 19.08 1.67 5.29
N ARG A 62 19.00 0.50 4.65
CA ARG A 62 20.15 -0.40 4.50
C ARG A 62 21.18 0.19 3.55
N ASP A 63 20.75 0.75 2.43
CA ASP A 63 21.66 1.27 1.42
C ASP A 63 22.47 2.48 1.98
N GLU A 64 21.85 3.37 2.77
CA GLU A 64 22.55 4.44 3.49
C GLU A 64 23.54 3.94 4.56
N GLU A 65 23.28 2.78 5.18
CA GLU A 65 24.23 2.19 6.15
C GLU A 65 25.48 1.64 5.47
N LEU A 66 25.41 1.28 4.18
CA LEU A 66 26.55 0.71 3.45
C LEU A 66 27.41 1.80 2.81
N GLU A 67 26.86 3.00 2.65
CA GLU A 67 27.55 4.18 2.12
C GLU A 67 28.23 5.04 3.21
N ALA A 68 27.99 4.74 4.49
CA ALA A 68 28.51 5.46 5.66
C ALA A 68 29.79 4.79 6.23
#